data_AF-A0A1B6M5E2-F1
#
_entry.id   AF-A0A1B6M5E2-F1
#
_cell.length_a   1.000
_cell.length_b   1.000
_cell.length_c   1.000
_cell.angle_alpha   90.00
_cell.angle_beta   90.00
_cell.angle_gamma   90.00
#
_symmetry.space_group_name_H-M   'P 1'
#
loop_
_entity.id
_entity.type
_entity.pdbx_description
1 polymer ?
#
loop_
_entity_poly.entity_id
_entity_poly.type
_entity_poly.pdbx_seq_one_letter_code
_entity_poly.pdbx_strand_id
1 'polypeptide(L)'
;MKTPDDYFHCVYSSCMDINVQIKIGPLKGIHPVPEYDQILANPMIKFSGLYDKTGADLMVECQIFSGGRALVLPVYTSHRAHTPRNQWINLPLTFSDLPRDAMLAITLYDCVGATARLPVGGTTISLFSKHGVFRQGMMDLRVWPDCAADGSSQSTTPGKTCHHGKKQVTQLGKLAKKHREGHLPEVDWMDRLAFSKMEQIKEAEKRSSDYLYLTVEFPEVTKDGNRYSVVFYERD
;
A
#
# COMPACT_ATOMS: atom_id res chain seq x y z
N MET A 1 7.97 20.68 33.39
CA MET A 1 7.94 21.58 32.21
C MET A 1 7.86 20.69 30.99
N LYS A 2 6.75 20.74 30.24
CA LYS A 2 6.60 19.99 29.00
C LYS A 2 7.40 20.70 27.91
N THR A 3 8.29 20.00 27.23
CA THR A 3 9.03 20.51 26.07
C THR A 3 8.08 20.76 24.90
N PRO A 4 8.41 21.66 23.96
CA PRO A 4 7.57 21.97 22.79
C PRO A 4 7.31 20.78 21.86
N ASP A 5 8.03 19.65 22.00
CA ASP A 5 7.79 18.39 21.28
C ASP A 5 6.63 17.54 21.83
N ASP A 6 5.95 18.00 22.89
CA ASP A 6 4.90 17.23 23.58
C ASP A 6 3.47 17.55 23.05
N TYR A 7 3.37 18.28 21.93
CA TYR A 7 2.09 18.64 21.30
C TYR A 7 1.74 17.69 20.15
N PHE A 8 0.61 17.01 20.27
CA PHE A 8 0.07 16.21 19.18
C PHE A 8 -0.60 17.11 18.14
N HIS A 9 0.09 17.37 17.04
CA HIS A 9 -0.42 18.14 15.93
C HIS A 9 -1.42 17.32 15.11
N CYS A 10 -2.68 17.74 15.10
CA CYS A 10 -3.73 17.10 14.31
C CYS A 10 -4.45 18.10 13.40
N VAL A 11 -4.90 17.62 12.25
CA VAL A 11 -5.73 18.39 11.30
C VAL A 11 -6.98 17.57 11.00
N TYR A 12 -8.12 18.23 10.94
CA TYR A 12 -9.38 17.59 10.57
C TYR A 12 -9.47 17.38 9.07
N SER A 13 -9.98 16.21 8.67
CA SER A 13 -10.19 15.86 7.26
C SER A 13 -11.05 16.90 6.53
N SER A 14 -12.09 17.42 7.19
CA SER A 14 -13.01 18.45 6.65
C SER A 14 -12.41 19.84 6.46
N CYS A 15 -11.18 20.08 6.91
CA CYS A 15 -10.46 21.34 6.68
C CYS A 15 -9.43 21.22 5.54
N MET A 16 -9.38 20.09 4.83
CA MET A 16 -8.34 19.80 3.84
C MET A 16 -8.93 19.59 2.43
N ASP A 17 -8.96 20.66 1.65
CA ASP A 17 -9.39 20.64 0.24
C ASP A 17 -8.27 20.18 -0.72
N ILE A 18 -7.54 19.14 -0.31
CA ILE A 18 -6.41 18.60 -1.05
C ILE A 18 -6.77 17.20 -1.52
N ASN A 19 -6.44 16.87 -2.76
CA ASN A 19 -6.64 15.53 -3.29
C ASN A 19 -5.75 14.51 -2.59
N VAL A 20 -6.31 13.33 -2.34
CA VAL A 20 -5.58 12.21 -1.76
C VAL A 20 -4.58 11.70 -2.79
N GLN A 21 -3.30 11.77 -2.46
CA GLN A 21 -2.23 11.21 -3.28
C GLN A 21 -1.79 9.88 -2.67
N ILE A 22 -1.42 8.91 -3.50
CA ILE A 22 -0.86 7.64 -3.03
C ILE A 22 0.27 7.26 -3.95
N LYS A 23 1.40 6.85 -3.38
CA LYS A 23 2.52 6.37 -4.17
C LYS A 23 2.53 4.86 -4.19
N ILE A 24 2.47 4.32 -5.40
CA ILE A 24 2.61 2.88 -5.61
C ILE A 24 4.09 2.57 -5.77
N GLY A 25 4.56 1.69 -4.90
CA GLY A 25 5.91 1.16 -4.83
C GLY A 25 6.11 -0.09 -5.70
N PRO A 26 7.30 -0.70 -5.63
CA PRO A 26 7.60 -1.93 -6.35
C PRO A 26 6.81 -3.13 -5.80
N LEU A 27 6.51 -4.07 -6.70
CA LEU A 27 6.02 -5.39 -6.34
C LEU A 27 7.22 -6.26 -5.92
N LYS A 28 7.17 -6.82 -4.70
CA LYS A 28 8.19 -7.71 -4.15
C LYS A 28 7.56 -9.07 -3.85
N GLY A 29 8.30 -10.15 -4.06
CA GLY A 29 7.87 -11.50 -3.75
C GLY A 29 8.22 -12.45 -4.88
N ILE A 30 7.93 -13.73 -4.65
CA ILE A 30 8.14 -14.79 -5.63
C ILE A 30 6.75 -15.22 -6.11
N HIS A 31 6.46 -15.01 -7.39
CA HIS A 31 5.29 -15.62 -8.01
C HIS A 31 5.67 -17.03 -8.47
N PRO A 32 4.83 -18.05 -8.20
CA PRO A 32 5.07 -19.38 -8.75
C PRO A 32 5.15 -19.32 -10.27
N VAL A 33 6.22 -19.85 -10.83
CA VAL A 33 6.40 -19.97 -12.28
C VAL A 33 5.31 -20.92 -12.80
N PRO A 34 4.61 -20.61 -13.91
CA PRO A 34 3.50 -21.42 -14.35
C PRO A 34 4.05 -22.75 -14.87
N GLU A 35 3.31 -23.82 -14.60
CA GLU A 35 3.71 -25.17 -15.01
C GLU A 35 3.59 -25.32 -16.54
N TYR A 36 4.35 -26.25 -17.12
CA TYR A 36 4.39 -26.43 -18.57
C TYR A 36 3.01 -26.71 -19.18
N ASP A 37 2.17 -27.47 -18.48
CA ASP A 37 0.80 -27.78 -18.91
C ASP A 37 -0.09 -26.52 -18.97
N GLN A 38 0.08 -25.59 -18.04
CA GLN A 38 -0.64 -24.31 -18.03
C GLN A 38 -0.19 -23.41 -19.18
N ILE A 39 1.10 -23.45 -19.50
CA ILE A 39 1.68 -22.73 -20.62
C ILE A 39 1.24 -23.33 -21.96
N LEU A 40 1.07 -24.66 -22.04
CA LEU A 40 0.53 -25.33 -23.22
C LEU A 40 -0.94 -24.97 -23.44
N ALA A 41 -1.73 -24.92 -22.36
CA ALA A 41 -3.13 -24.51 -22.41
C ALA A 41 -3.28 -23.04 -22.85
N ASN A 42 -2.42 -22.16 -22.33
CA ASN A 42 -2.44 -20.72 -22.61
C ASN A 42 -1.02 -20.21 -22.93
N PRO A 43 -0.60 -20.24 -24.21
CA PRO A 43 0.75 -19.82 -24.62
C PRO A 43 1.03 -18.33 -24.35
N MET A 44 -0.02 -17.53 -24.17
CA MET A 44 0.08 -16.11 -23.83
C MET A 44 0.70 -15.86 -22.44
N ILE A 45 0.62 -16.84 -21.52
CA ILE A 45 1.19 -16.73 -20.17
C ILE A 45 2.72 -16.55 -20.22
N LYS A 46 3.40 -17.11 -21.25
CA LYS A 46 4.85 -16.91 -21.45
C LYS A 46 5.25 -15.44 -21.65
N PHE A 47 4.35 -14.63 -22.17
CA PHE A 47 4.59 -13.21 -22.46
C PHE A 47 4.09 -12.29 -21.33
N SER A 48 3.61 -12.86 -20.23
CA SER A 48 3.19 -12.11 -19.06
C SER A 48 4.37 -11.38 -18.44
N GLY A 49 4.17 -10.11 -18.10
CA GLY A 49 5.17 -9.33 -17.37
C GLY A 49 5.52 -9.97 -16.03
N LEU A 50 4.61 -10.72 -15.41
CA LEU A 50 4.83 -11.37 -14.11
C LEU A 50 6.06 -12.27 -14.05
N TYR A 51 6.38 -12.92 -15.17
CA TYR A 51 7.47 -13.89 -15.25
C TYR A 51 8.74 -13.31 -15.87
N ASP A 52 8.73 -12.02 -16.22
CA ASP A 52 9.92 -11.34 -16.69
C ASP A 52 10.90 -11.15 -15.53
N LYS A 53 12.10 -11.72 -15.67
CA LYS A 53 13.19 -11.61 -14.70
C LYS A 53 13.68 -10.18 -14.52
N THR A 54 13.38 -9.28 -15.47
CA THR A 54 13.82 -7.88 -15.44
C THR A 54 12.83 -6.95 -14.73
N GLY A 55 11.66 -7.45 -14.35
CA GLY A 55 10.64 -6.73 -13.58
C GLY A 55 9.30 -6.73 -14.30
N ALA A 56 8.24 -7.07 -13.57
CA ALA A 56 6.92 -7.15 -14.15
C ALA A 56 6.40 -5.78 -14.61
N ASP A 57 6.02 -5.66 -15.88
CA ASP A 57 5.27 -4.52 -16.41
C ASP A 57 3.78 -4.83 -16.26
N LEU A 58 3.17 -4.32 -15.19
CA LEU A 58 1.77 -4.55 -14.85
C LEU A 58 1.12 -3.20 -14.69
N MET A 59 -0.09 -3.06 -15.22
CA MET A 59 -0.92 -1.90 -14.97
C MET A 59 -1.49 -1.97 -13.55
N VAL A 60 -1.41 -0.88 -12.80
CA VAL A 60 -2.04 -0.79 -11.48
C VAL A 60 -3.28 0.06 -11.59
N GLU A 61 -4.40 -0.47 -11.15
CA GLU A 61 -5.65 0.24 -10.97
C GLU A 61 -5.85 0.55 -9.48
N CYS A 62 -6.16 1.79 -9.15
CA CYS A 62 -6.48 2.25 -7.80
C CYS A 62 -7.88 2.84 -7.78
N GLN A 63 -8.74 2.34 -6.89
CA GLN A 63 -10.11 2.82 -6.73
C GLN A 63 -10.49 2.90 -5.26
N ILE A 64 -11.30 3.90 -4.88
CA ILE A 64 -11.79 4.06 -3.51
C ILE A 64 -13.23 3.56 -3.43
N PHE A 65 -13.50 2.76 -2.40
CA PHE A 65 -14.80 2.20 -2.06
C PHE A 65 -15.24 2.64 -0.66
N SER A 66 -16.54 2.72 -0.43
CA SER A 66 -17.18 2.89 0.89
C SER A 66 -18.50 2.13 0.90
N GLY A 67 -18.79 1.40 1.98
CA GLY A 67 -19.98 0.54 2.05
C GLY A 67 -20.15 -0.46 0.89
N GLY A 68 -19.05 -0.88 0.24
CA GLY A 68 -19.09 -1.75 -0.94
C GLY A 68 -19.46 -1.05 -2.26
N ARG A 69 -19.53 0.28 -2.29
CA ARG A 69 -19.77 1.09 -3.50
C ARG A 69 -18.53 1.89 -3.86
N ALA A 70 -18.21 1.96 -5.14
CA ALA A 70 -17.14 2.81 -5.64
C ALA A 70 -17.52 4.30 -5.46
N LEU A 71 -16.66 5.07 -4.79
CA LEU A 71 -16.86 6.52 -4.63
C LEU A 71 -16.38 7.30 -5.85
N VAL A 72 -15.37 6.78 -6.54
CA VAL A 72 -14.70 7.45 -7.66
C VAL A 72 -14.40 6.49 -8.79
N LEU A 73 -14.14 7.08 -9.96
CA LEU A 73 -13.61 6.36 -11.11
C LEU A 73 -12.23 5.76 -10.81
N PRO A 74 -11.92 4.60 -11.38
CA PRO A 74 -10.61 3.97 -11.22
C PRO A 74 -9.51 4.82 -11.86
N VAL A 75 -8.39 4.95 -11.15
CA VAL A 75 -7.20 5.65 -11.63
C VAL A 75 -6.14 4.62 -11.96
N TYR A 76 -5.56 4.72 -13.16
CA TYR A 76 -4.53 3.82 -13.64
C TYR A 76 -3.15 4.45 -13.54
N THR A 77 -2.15 3.67 -13.15
CA THR A 77 -0.74 4.06 -13.34
C THR A 77 -0.39 4.03 -14.82
N SER A 78 0.52 4.91 -15.27
CA SER A 78 1.09 4.80 -16.60
C SER A 78 1.84 3.46 -16.74
N HIS A 79 1.48 2.68 -17.76
CA HIS A 79 2.22 1.50 -18.18
C HIS A 79 3.59 1.94 -18.69
N ARG A 80 4.66 1.70 -17.93
CA ARG A 80 6.03 2.01 -18.34
C ARG A 80 6.91 0.82 -18.04
N ALA A 81 7.32 0.17 -19.12
CA ALA A 81 8.39 -0.81 -19.11
C ALA A 81 9.60 -0.22 -18.38
N HIS A 82 10.08 -0.95 -17.37
CA HIS A 82 11.43 -0.80 -16.82
C HIS A 82 11.70 0.34 -15.81
N THR A 83 10.69 0.92 -15.16
CA THR A 83 10.94 1.83 -14.02
C THR A 83 10.44 1.25 -12.68
N PRO A 84 11.24 1.35 -11.59
CA PRO A 84 10.77 0.99 -10.26
C PRO A 84 9.60 1.92 -9.95
N ARG A 85 8.40 1.33 -9.91
CA ARG A 85 7.14 2.04 -9.67
C ARG A 85 7.26 2.74 -8.33
N ASN A 86 7.51 4.05 -8.38
CA ASN A 86 7.62 4.94 -7.24
C ASN A 86 6.91 6.25 -7.60
N GLN A 87 5.75 6.12 -8.25
CA GLN A 87 5.00 7.25 -8.78
C GLN A 87 3.85 7.60 -7.84
N TRP A 88 3.73 8.88 -7.53
CA TRP A 88 2.55 9.44 -6.88
C TRP A 88 1.38 9.47 -7.86
N ILE A 89 0.26 8.90 -7.45
CA ILE A 89 -1.01 8.90 -8.16
C ILE A 89 -1.94 9.84 -7.40
N ASN A 90 -2.56 10.75 -8.13
CA ASN A 90 -3.57 11.64 -7.57
C ASN A 90 -4.94 11.00 -7.75
N LEU A 91 -5.63 10.72 -6.66
CA LEU A 91 -7.00 10.24 -6.69
C LEU A 91 -7.94 11.44 -6.87
N PRO A 92 -9.03 11.32 -7.64
CA PRO A 92 -10.00 12.39 -7.85
C PRO A 92 -10.95 12.50 -6.65
N LEU A 93 -10.40 12.53 -5.44
CA LEU A 93 -11.15 12.64 -4.19
C LEU A 93 -10.34 13.49 -3.20
N THR A 94 -10.99 14.42 -2.53
CA THR A 94 -10.36 15.24 -1.49
C THR A 94 -10.36 14.52 -0.14
N PHE A 95 -9.55 15.00 0.80
CA PHE A 95 -9.59 14.51 2.19
C PHE A 95 -10.92 14.83 2.89
N SER A 96 -11.60 15.92 2.50
CA SER A 96 -12.90 16.32 3.07
C SER A 96 -14.02 15.35 2.68
N ASP A 97 -13.98 14.79 1.47
CA ASP A 97 -15.02 13.90 0.93
C ASP A 97 -14.83 12.42 1.34
N LEU A 98 -13.73 12.10 2.03
CA LEU A 98 -13.37 10.73 2.40
C LEU A 98 -14.18 10.26 3.61
N PRO A 99 -15.06 9.24 3.47
CA PRO A 99 -15.77 8.69 4.62
C PRO A 99 -14.84 7.87 5.52
N ARG A 100 -15.22 7.71 6.78
CA ARG A 100 -14.41 6.96 7.77
C ARG A 100 -14.14 5.51 7.37
N ASP A 101 -15.06 4.89 6.64
CA ASP A 101 -14.97 3.49 6.20
C ASP A 101 -14.30 3.36 4.80
N ALA A 102 -13.69 4.42 4.28
CA ALA A 102 -13.08 4.41 2.96
C ALA A 102 -12.00 3.31 2.83
N MET A 103 -12.19 2.46 1.84
CA MET A 103 -11.31 1.37 1.45
C MET A 103 -10.65 1.70 0.12
N LEU A 104 -9.32 1.62 0.07
CA LEU A 104 -8.55 1.66 -1.15
C LEU A 104 -8.42 0.23 -1.71
N ALA A 105 -8.99 0.01 -2.88
CA ALA A 105 -8.83 -1.19 -3.67
C ALA A 105 -7.74 -0.96 -4.72
N ILE A 106 -6.73 -1.82 -4.74
CA ILE A 106 -5.64 -1.80 -5.72
C ILE A 106 -5.64 -3.12 -6.46
N THR A 107 -5.83 -3.08 -7.77
CA THR A 107 -5.80 -4.26 -8.63
C THR A 107 -4.63 -4.17 -9.61
N LEU A 108 -3.84 -5.23 -9.67
CA LEU A 108 -2.77 -5.39 -10.64
C LEU A 108 -3.33 -6.13 -11.85
N TYR A 109 -3.12 -5.55 -13.02
CA TYR A 109 -3.50 -6.14 -14.30
C TYR A 109 -2.28 -6.42 -15.15
N ASP A 110 -2.30 -7.57 -15.80
CA ASP A 110 -1.38 -7.92 -16.87
C ASP A 110 -2.06 -7.71 -18.22
N CYS A 111 -1.29 -7.19 -19.18
CA CYS A 111 -1.76 -6.92 -20.53
C CYS A 111 -1.57 -8.19 -21.37
N VAL A 112 -2.62 -9.02 -21.45
CA VAL A 112 -2.58 -10.27 -22.22
C VAL A 112 -3.11 -9.99 -23.63
N GLY A 113 -2.20 -9.71 -24.56
CA GLY A 113 -2.54 -9.40 -25.96
C GLY A 113 -2.94 -7.94 -26.18
N ALA A 114 -3.61 -7.65 -27.29
CA ALA A 114 -3.87 -6.27 -27.73
C ALA A 114 -5.01 -5.56 -26.98
N THR A 115 -5.93 -6.29 -26.35
CA THR A 115 -7.18 -5.72 -25.79
C THR A 115 -7.59 -6.31 -24.44
N ALA A 116 -7.12 -7.51 -24.09
CA ALA A 116 -7.51 -8.16 -22.85
C ALA A 116 -6.56 -7.78 -21.69
N ARG A 117 -7.15 -7.54 -20.52
CA ARG A 117 -6.43 -7.29 -19.26
C ARG A 117 -6.84 -8.36 -18.27
N LEU A 118 -5.88 -9.09 -17.74
CA LEU A 118 -6.14 -10.14 -16.76
C LEU A 118 -5.77 -9.63 -15.36
N PRO A 119 -6.66 -9.73 -14.35
CA PRO A 119 -6.31 -9.39 -12.98
C PRO A 119 -5.32 -10.41 -12.44
N VAL A 120 -4.08 -9.97 -12.23
CA VAL A 120 -2.99 -10.73 -11.63
C VAL A 120 -3.24 -10.90 -10.15
N GLY A 121 -3.75 -9.85 -9.52
CA GLY A 121 -3.97 -9.87 -8.09
C GLY A 121 -4.44 -8.55 -7.52
N GLY A 122 -5.06 -8.66 -6.36
CA GLY A 122 -5.83 -7.60 -5.73
C GLY A 122 -5.40 -7.41 -4.29
N THR A 123 -5.44 -6.17 -3.83
CA THR A 123 -5.22 -5.85 -2.43
C THR A 123 -6.12 -4.70 -2.01
N THR A 124 -6.76 -4.86 -0.85
CA THR A 124 -7.66 -3.85 -0.28
C THR A 124 -7.14 -3.39 1.07
N ILE A 125 -7.12 -2.08 1.30
CA ILE A 125 -6.67 -1.46 2.55
C ILE A 125 -7.57 -0.28 2.96
N SER A 126 -7.94 -0.22 4.24
CA SER A 126 -8.62 0.93 4.83
C SER A 126 -7.73 2.18 4.84
N LEU A 127 -8.21 3.32 4.33
CA LEU A 127 -7.49 4.59 4.37
C LEU A 127 -7.37 5.16 5.78
N PHE A 128 -8.44 5.03 6.58
CA PHE A 128 -8.42 5.39 8.00
C PHE A 128 -8.09 4.19 8.90
N SER A 129 -7.41 4.47 10.01
CA SER A 129 -7.20 3.51 11.08
C SER A 129 -8.48 3.35 11.93
N LYS A 130 -8.51 2.37 12.83
CA LYS A 130 -9.65 2.14 13.76
C LYS A 130 -10.01 3.41 14.56
N HIS A 131 -9.01 4.23 14.88
CA HIS A 131 -9.16 5.48 15.62
C HIS A 131 -9.57 6.68 14.74
N GLY A 132 -9.87 6.49 13.45
CA GLY A 132 -10.24 7.58 12.54
C GLY A 132 -9.05 8.43 12.08
N VAL A 133 -7.81 8.00 12.31
CA VAL A 133 -6.60 8.69 11.83
C VAL A 133 -6.22 8.15 10.46
N PHE A 134 -5.96 9.02 9.48
CA PHE A 134 -5.50 8.66 8.16
C PHE A 134 -4.15 7.94 8.24
N ARG A 135 -3.97 6.89 7.43
CA ARG A 135 -2.72 6.14 7.39
C ARG A 135 -1.65 6.95 6.67
N GLN A 136 -0.47 7.08 7.28
CA GLN A 136 0.66 7.81 6.71
C GLN A 136 1.89 6.91 6.59
N GLY A 137 2.74 7.20 5.60
CA GLY A 137 4.01 6.52 5.36
C GLY A 137 3.90 5.21 4.58
N MET A 138 5.05 4.54 4.46
CA MET A 138 5.20 3.30 3.69
C MET A 138 4.60 2.08 4.40
N MET A 139 3.84 1.28 3.66
CA MET A 139 3.21 0.05 4.11
C MET A 139 3.38 -1.04 3.05
N ASP A 140 3.69 -2.25 3.50
CA ASP A 140 3.71 -3.42 2.63
C ASP A 140 2.35 -4.13 2.70
N LEU A 141 1.70 -4.27 1.55
CA LEU A 141 0.39 -4.91 1.41
C LEU A 141 0.55 -6.25 0.74
N ARG A 142 -0.11 -7.28 1.27
CA ARG A 142 -0.19 -8.58 0.59
C ARG A 142 -1.12 -8.46 -0.61
N VAL A 143 -0.67 -8.99 -1.74
CA VAL A 143 -1.47 -9.13 -2.97
C VAL A 143 -2.00 -10.56 -3.04
N TRP A 144 -3.29 -10.69 -3.28
CA TRP A 144 -3.95 -11.97 -3.47
C TRP A 144 -3.92 -12.34 -4.95
N PRO A 145 -3.39 -13.52 -5.32
CA PRO A 145 -3.24 -13.90 -6.72
C PRO A 145 -4.61 -14.13 -7.38
N ASP A 146 -4.68 -13.88 -8.69
CA ASP A 146 -5.79 -14.19 -9.60
C ASP A 146 -7.16 -13.60 -9.18
N CYS A 147 -7.15 -12.56 -8.34
CA CYS A 147 -8.35 -11.93 -7.80
C CYS A 147 -8.28 -10.41 -7.97
N ALA A 148 -9.37 -9.76 -8.37
CA ALA A 148 -9.49 -8.31 -8.31
C ALA A 148 -9.72 -7.84 -6.87
N ALA A 149 -9.30 -6.62 -6.54
CA ALA A 149 -9.60 -6.03 -5.24
C ALA A 149 -11.11 -5.75 -5.11
N ASP A 150 -11.69 -6.16 -3.99
CA ASP A 150 -13.13 -6.14 -3.76
C ASP A 150 -13.63 -4.85 -3.09
N GLY A 151 -12.73 -4.09 -2.45
CA GLY A 151 -13.07 -2.80 -1.85
C GLY A 151 -14.07 -2.86 -0.68
N SER A 152 -14.40 -4.05 -0.19
CA SER A 152 -15.43 -4.25 0.83
C SER A 152 -14.87 -4.11 2.26
N SER A 153 -15.73 -3.82 3.22
CA SER A 153 -15.35 -3.72 4.64
C SER A 153 -14.90 -5.06 5.23
N GLN A 154 -15.49 -6.17 4.76
CA GLN A 154 -15.09 -7.54 5.04
C GLN A 154 -14.33 -8.11 3.85
N SER A 155 -13.17 -7.50 3.55
CA SER A 155 -12.46 -7.80 2.32
C SER A 155 -12.03 -9.27 2.23
N THR A 156 -12.30 -9.90 1.09
CA THR A 156 -11.72 -11.20 0.71
C THR A 156 -10.25 -11.06 0.30
N THR A 157 -9.81 -9.84 -0.03
CA THR A 157 -8.44 -9.49 -0.41
C THR A 157 -7.75 -8.53 0.58
N PRO A 158 -7.71 -8.83 1.90
CA PRO A 158 -7.17 -7.89 2.88
C PRO A 158 -5.65 -7.74 2.66
N GLY A 159 -5.21 -6.52 2.37
CA GLY A 159 -3.79 -6.19 2.20
C GLY A 159 -3.02 -6.20 3.51
N LYS A 160 -3.69 -5.87 4.61
CA LYS A 160 -3.17 -6.03 5.97
C LYS A 160 -3.64 -7.35 6.56
N THR A 161 -2.88 -8.40 6.33
CA THR A 161 -3.11 -9.67 7.01
C THR A 161 -2.72 -9.56 8.48
N CYS A 162 -3.70 -9.76 9.37
CA CYS A 162 -3.46 -10.01 10.79
C CYS A 162 -2.79 -11.38 10.96
N HIS A 163 -1.50 -11.48 10.64
CA HIS A 163 -0.76 -12.72 10.81
C HIS A 163 -0.59 -13.03 12.31
N HIS A 164 -1.46 -13.87 12.86
CA HIS A 164 -1.28 -14.46 14.19
C HIS A 164 0.07 -15.21 14.33
N GLY A 165 0.68 -15.64 13.22
CA GLY A 165 1.98 -16.36 13.21
C GLY A 165 3.24 -15.49 13.08
N LYS A 166 3.18 -14.27 12.55
CA LYS A 166 4.38 -13.46 12.20
C LYS A 166 4.55 -12.25 13.13
N LYS A 167 4.62 -12.53 14.44
CA LYS A 167 4.70 -11.50 15.50
C LYS A 167 5.92 -10.59 15.32
N GLN A 168 7.06 -11.12 14.87
CA GLN A 168 8.31 -10.39 14.77
C GLN A 168 8.24 -9.21 13.81
N VAL A 169 7.82 -9.41 12.55
CA VAL A 169 7.71 -8.32 11.55
C VAL A 169 6.70 -7.26 11.98
N THR A 170 5.60 -7.68 12.60
CA THR A 170 4.58 -6.76 13.13
C THR A 170 5.12 -5.93 14.30
N GLN A 171 5.89 -6.55 15.20
CA GLN A 171 6.55 -5.85 16.31
C GLN A 171 7.61 -4.86 15.80
N LEU A 172 8.43 -5.27 14.83
CA LEU A 172 9.40 -4.41 14.18
C LEU A 172 8.72 -3.20 13.52
N GLY A 173 7.58 -3.40 12.84
CA GLY A 173 6.78 -2.30 12.28
C GLY A 173 6.27 -1.32 13.35
N LYS A 174 5.83 -1.83 14.51
CA LYS A 174 5.42 -0.98 15.65
C LYS A 174 6.60 -0.21 16.24
N LEU A 175 7.77 -0.82 16.33
CA LEU A 175 8.99 -0.17 16.84
C LEU A 175 9.48 0.93 15.88
N ALA A 176 9.53 0.68 14.57
CA ALA A 176 9.82 1.72 13.58
C ALA A 176 8.83 2.88 13.64
N LYS A 177 7.55 2.58 13.86
CA LYS A 177 6.54 3.63 14.02
C LYS A 177 6.79 4.47 15.27
N LYS A 178 7.08 3.85 16.42
CA LYS A 178 7.41 4.56 17.66
C LYS A 178 8.66 5.44 17.53
N HIS A 179 9.67 4.95 16.81
CA HIS A 179 10.87 5.72 16.50
C HIS A 179 10.52 6.96 15.68
N ARG A 180 9.76 6.78 14.60
CA ARG A 180 9.28 7.89 13.75
C ARG A 180 8.38 8.90 14.47
N GLU A 181 7.64 8.46 15.49
CA GLU A 181 6.81 9.32 16.34
C GLU A 181 7.63 10.06 17.42
N GLY A 182 8.96 9.89 17.48
CA GLY A 182 9.84 10.57 18.44
C GLY A 182 9.77 9.99 19.86
N HIS A 183 9.14 8.83 20.06
CA HIS A 183 9.03 8.19 21.38
C HIS A 183 10.31 7.44 21.78
N LEU A 184 11.26 7.27 20.87
CA LEU A 184 12.54 6.62 21.11
C LEU A 184 13.67 7.64 20.87
N PRO A 185 14.75 7.61 21.67
CA PRO A 185 15.89 8.48 21.45
C PRO A 185 16.56 8.15 20.10
N GLU A 186 16.76 9.18 19.28
CA GLU A 186 17.42 9.03 17.98
C GLU A 186 18.94 8.94 18.16
N VAL A 187 19.53 7.89 17.61
CA VAL A 187 20.98 7.69 17.57
C VAL A 187 21.34 7.27 16.15
N ASP A 188 21.65 8.26 15.31
CA ASP A 188 21.83 8.13 13.85
C ASP A 188 22.55 6.87 13.40
N TRP A 189 23.71 6.56 13.98
CA TRP A 189 24.52 5.43 13.55
C TRP A 189 23.89 4.08 13.93
N MET A 190 23.24 4.01 15.10
CA MET A 190 22.58 2.81 15.59
C MET A 190 21.26 2.59 14.85
N ASP A 191 20.52 3.66 14.60
CA ASP A 191 19.26 3.64 13.85
C ASP A 191 19.48 3.19 12.42
N ARG A 192 20.54 3.64 11.74
CA ARG A 192 20.92 3.14 10.40
C ARG A 192 21.15 1.62 10.39
N LEU A 193 21.87 1.09 11.38
CA LEU A 193 22.12 -0.35 11.50
C LEU A 193 20.83 -1.12 11.81
N ALA A 194 20.00 -0.59 12.72
CA ALA A 194 18.72 -1.19 13.11
C ALA A 194 17.76 -1.23 11.92
N PHE A 195 17.58 -0.12 11.20
CA PHE A 195 16.72 -0.06 10.02
C PHE A 195 17.21 -0.96 8.90
N SER A 196 18.53 -1.02 8.66
CA SER A 196 19.11 -1.96 7.70
C SER A 196 18.81 -3.42 8.09
N LYS A 197 18.96 -3.80 9.36
CA LYS A 197 18.58 -5.16 9.80
C LYS A 197 17.09 -5.41 9.74
N MET A 198 16.26 -4.43 10.06
CA MET A 198 14.80 -4.55 9.94
C MET A 198 14.38 -4.78 8.49
N GLU A 199 15.00 -4.08 7.55
CA GLU A 199 14.76 -4.27 6.12
C GLU A 199 15.20 -5.67 5.66
N GLN A 200 16.38 -6.14 6.09
CA GLN A 200 16.85 -7.50 5.80
C GLN A 200 15.91 -8.57 6.34
N ILE A 201 15.39 -8.42 7.58
CA ILE A 201 14.43 -9.37 8.15
C ILE A 201 13.12 -9.34 7.35
N LYS A 202 12.63 -8.15 7.00
CA LYS A 202 11.42 -8.03 6.17
C LYS A 202 11.60 -8.66 4.80
N GLU A 203 12.75 -8.47 4.16
CA GLU A 203 13.04 -9.00 2.85
C GLU A 203 13.23 -10.52 2.88
N ALA A 204 13.93 -11.05 3.89
CA ALA A 204 14.04 -12.49 4.10
C ALA A 204 12.68 -13.15 4.30
N GLU A 205 11.78 -12.51 5.07
CA GLU A 205 10.42 -12.98 5.29
C GLU A 205 9.56 -12.92 4.02
N LYS A 206 9.70 -11.86 3.21
CA LYS A 206 9.03 -11.75 1.91
C LYS A 206 9.53 -12.81 0.94
N ARG A 207 10.82 -13.15 0.99
CA ARG A 207 11.45 -14.17 0.14
C ARG A 207 11.08 -15.59 0.56
N SER A 208 10.85 -15.83 1.85
CA SER A 208 10.38 -17.14 2.36
C SER A 208 8.88 -17.35 2.21
N SER A 209 8.14 -16.30 1.85
CA SER A 209 6.69 -16.36 1.66
C SER A 209 6.35 -16.56 0.19
N ASP A 210 5.41 -17.45 -0.11
CA ASP A 210 4.87 -17.68 -1.46
C ASP A 210 3.88 -16.59 -1.91
N TYR A 211 3.94 -15.41 -1.30
CA TYR A 211 3.00 -14.32 -1.54
C TYR A 211 3.68 -13.13 -2.16
N LEU A 212 2.92 -12.44 -3.01
CA LEU A 212 3.30 -11.13 -3.53
C LEU A 212 2.98 -10.04 -2.51
N TYR A 213 3.87 -9.05 -2.44
CA TYR A 213 3.76 -7.88 -1.59
C TYR A 213 3.93 -6.61 -2.43
N LEU A 214 2.94 -5.72 -2.37
CA LEU A 214 3.00 -4.40 -2.99
C LEU A 214 3.34 -3.38 -1.90
N THR A 215 4.43 -2.64 -2.08
CA THR A 215 4.73 -1.50 -1.20
C THR A 215 3.88 -0.31 -1.63
N VAL A 216 3.16 0.32 -0.70
CA VAL A 216 2.33 1.50 -0.92
C VAL A 216 2.71 2.56 0.10
N GLU A 217 2.96 3.78 -0.37
CA GLU A 217 3.32 4.92 0.47
C GLU A 217 2.16 5.93 0.50
N PHE A 218 1.68 6.17 1.72
CA PHE A 218 0.66 7.18 1.98
C PHE A 218 1.32 8.53 2.32
N PRO A 219 0.71 9.65 1.90
CA PRO A 219 1.28 10.98 2.05
C PRO A 219 1.36 11.34 3.53
N GLU A 220 2.45 12.00 3.87
CA GLU A 220 2.65 12.56 5.19
C GLU A 220 2.35 14.05 5.14
N VAL A 221 1.50 14.52 6.06
CA VAL A 221 1.15 15.94 6.13
C VAL A 221 2.15 16.61 7.06
N THR A 222 3.00 17.45 6.50
CA THR A 222 3.95 18.27 7.27
C THR A 222 3.69 19.75 7.00
N LYS A 223 3.77 20.58 8.04
CA LYS A 223 3.67 22.04 7.93
C LYS A 223 4.67 22.66 8.89
N ASP A 224 5.51 23.55 8.37
CA ASP A 224 6.53 24.29 9.13
C ASP A 224 7.50 23.38 9.93
N GLY A 225 7.85 22.22 9.36
CA GLY A 225 8.73 21.23 10.00
C GLY A 225 8.02 20.27 10.96
N ASN A 226 6.76 20.53 11.32
CA ASN A 226 5.98 19.69 12.21
C ASN A 226 5.09 18.70 11.44
N ARG A 227 5.00 17.46 11.94
CA ARG A 227 4.17 16.39 11.37
C ARG A 227 2.75 16.49 11.91
N TYR A 228 1.75 16.44 11.04
CA TYR A 228 0.34 16.48 11.40
C TYR A 228 -0.35 15.15 11.11
N SER A 229 -1.09 14.65 12.08
CA SER A 229 -1.99 13.51 11.90
C SER A 229 -3.34 13.99 11.39
N VAL A 230 -3.79 13.47 10.24
CA VAL A 230 -5.13 13.79 9.71
C VAL A 230 -6.15 12.93 10.44
N VAL A 231 -7.11 13.56 11.11
CA VAL A 231 -8.18 12.91 11.86
C VAL A 231 -9.50 13.11 11.12
N PHE A 232 -10.23 12.04 10.89
CA PHE A 232 -11.57 12.09 10.30
C PHE A 232 -12.51 12.90 11.20
N TYR A 233 -13.15 13.92 10.62
CA TYR A 233 -14.18 14.71 11.27
C TYR A 233 -15.21 15.17 10.24
N GLU A 234 -16.45 14.75 10.46
CA GLU A 234 -17.62 15.15 9.69
C GLU A 234 -18.29 16.33 10.42
N ARG A 235 -18.60 17.41 9.70
CA ARG A 235 -19.35 18.54 10.26
C ARG A 235 -20.83 18.20 10.14
N ASP A 236 -21.55 18.23 11.26
CA ASP A 236 -23.02 18.12 11.31
C ASP A 236 -23.71 19.22 10.50
#